data_AF-R1GSJ2-F1
#
_entry.id   AF-R1GSJ2-F1
#
_cell.length_a   1.000
_cell.length_b   1.000
_cell.length_c   1.000
_cell.angle_alpha   90.00
_cell.angle_beta   90.00
_cell.angle_gamma   90.00
#
_symmetry.space_group_name_H-M   'P 1'
#
loop_
_entity.id
_entity.type
_entity.pdbx_description
1 polymer ?
#
loop_
_entity_poly.entity_id
_entity_poly.type
_entity_poly.pdbx_seq_one_letter_code
_entity_poly.pdbx_strand_id
1 'polypeptide(L)' 'MMVNLDKREKLAIADINKVRENLKNDGFYLQLPPAPDAALQHIRQKNTKL' A
#
# COMPACT_ATOMS: atom_id res chain seq x y z
N MET A 1 7.54 17.11 -0.12
CA MET A 1 6.24 17.23 0.58
C MET A 1 6.43 16.72 2.00
N MET A 2 6.01 17.49 3.02
CA MET A 2 6.12 17.09 4.42
C MET A 2 4.72 16.83 4.98
N VAL A 3 4.51 15.70 5.65
CA VAL A 3 3.20 15.27 6.13
C VAL A 3 3.23 15.20 7.65
N ASN A 4 2.34 15.95 8.31
CA ASN A 4 2.15 15.85 9.75
C ASN A 4 1.25 14.64 10.05
N LEU A 5 1.79 13.66 10.79
CA LEU A 5 1.09 12.43 11.16
C LEU A 5 0.24 12.57 12.42
N ASP A 6 0.54 13.49 13.33
CA ASP A 6 -0.19 13.64 14.60
C ASP A 6 -1.58 14.21 14.41
N LYS A 7 -1.74 15.10 13.43
CA LYS A 7 -3.02 15.75 13.11
C LYS A 7 -3.92 14.92 12.20
N ARG A 8 -3.50 13.72 11.80
CA ARG A 8 -4.20 12.89 10.81
C ARG A 8 -4.65 11.59 11.43
N GLU A 9 -5.88 11.21 11.11
CA GLU A 9 -6.45 9.91 11.50
C GLU A 9 -6.31 8.86 10.39
N LYS A 10 -6.18 9.28 9.12
CA LYS A 10 -6.12 8.36 7.96
C LYS A 10 -5.12 8.87 6.91
N LEU A 11 -4.51 7.93 6.18
CA LEU A 11 -3.55 8.19 5.10
C LEU A 11 -4.00 7.56 3.77
N ALA A 12 -5.16 7.98 3.25
CA ALA A 12 -5.69 7.47 1.97
C ALA A 12 -5.63 5.94 1.87
N ILE A 13 -4.70 5.41 1.05
CA ILE A 13 -4.47 3.97 0.83
C ILE A 13 -3.50 3.32 1.84
N ALA A 14 -2.77 4.10 2.63
CA ALA A 14 -1.85 3.62 3.64
C ALA A 14 -2.49 3.61 5.04
N ASP A 15 -2.19 2.56 5.80
CA ASP A 15 -2.58 2.46 7.21
C ASP A 15 -1.65 3.33 8.07
N ILE A 16 -2.22 4.35 8.70
CA ILE A 16 -1.47 5.31 9.49
C ILE A 16 -0.81 4.70 10.72
N ASN A 17 -1.38 3.63 11.29
CA ASN A 17 -0.81 2.99 12.47
C ASN A 17 0.44 2.22 12.10
N LYS A 18 0.41 1.45 10.99
CA LYS A 18 1.59 0.79 10.44
C LYS A 18 2.68 1.77 10.03
N VAL A 19 2.30 2.91 9.44
CA VAL A 19 3.27 3.96 9.09
C VAL A 19 3.99 4.46 10.35
N ARG A 20 3.27 4.77 11.42
CA ARG A 20 3.87 5.25 12.68
C ARG A 20 4.77 4.18 13.32
N GLU A 21 4.35 2.92 13.30
CA GLU A 21 5.13 1.81 13.83
C GLU A 21 6.44 1.61 13.06
N ASN A 22 6.38 1.50 11.73
CA ASN A 22 7.56 1.29 10.90
C ASN A 22 8.51 2.49 10.94
N LEU A 23 8.00 3.73 11.03
CA LEU A 23 8.85 4.89 11.20
C LEU A 23 9.58 4.89 12.55
N LYS A 24 8.98 4.34 13.61
CA LYS A 24 9.63 4.21 14.92
C LYS A 24 10.65 3.07 14.96
N ASN A 25 10.35 1.95 14.33
CA ASN A 25 11.17 0.73 14.40
C ASN A 25 12.23 0.65 13.31
N ASP A 26 11.86 0.95 12.06
CA ASP A 26 12.69 0.77 10.88
C ASP A 26 13.21 2.10 10.30
N GLY A 27 12.63 3.23 10.71
CA GLY A 27 12.97 4.58 10.23
C GLY A 27 12.36 4.92 8.87
N PHE A 28 11.62 4.01 8.23
CA PHE A 28 10.93 4.25 6.96
C PHE A 28 9.67 3.37 6.82
N TYR A 29 8.73 3.80 5.96
CA TYR A 29 7.57 2.99 5.57
C TYR A 29 7.49 2.96 4.05
N LEU A 30 7.51 1.76 3.45
CA LEU A 30 7.36 1.58 2.02
C LEU A 30 5.92 1.19 1.68
N GLN A 31 5.24 2.05 0.91
CA GLN A 31 3.95 1.70 0.34
C GLN A 31 4.16 0.90 -0.95
N LEU A 32 3.85 -0.38 -0.90
CA LEU A 32 3.76 -1.23 -2.10
C LEU A 32 2.34 -1.20 -2.65
N PRO A 33 2.17 -1.22 -3.99
CA PRO A 33 0.85 -1.39 -4.56
C PRO A 33 0.28 -2.74 -4.10
N PRO A 34 -1.05 -2.81 -3.84
CA PRO A 34 -1.69 -4.09 -3.57
C PRO A 34 -1.44 -5.04 -4.75
N ALA A 35 -1.35 -6.33 -4.45
CA ALA A 35 -1.25 -7.33 -5.50
C ALA A 35 -2.42 -7.16 -6.48
N PRO A 36 -2.19 -7.32 -7.80
CA PRO A 36 -3.27 -7.26 -8.76
C PRO A 36 -4.33 -8.28 -8.38
N ASP A 37 -5.58 -7.80 -8.34
CA ASP A 37 -6.74 -8.57 -7.92
C ASP A 37 -6.77 -9.96 -8.59
N ALA A 38 -7.20 -10.99 -7.87
CA ALA A 38 -7.40 -12.33 -8.42
C ALA A 38 -8.28 -12.27 -9.69
N ALA A 39 -9.24 -11.33 -9.73
CA ALA A 39 -10.05 -11.05 -10.91
C ALA A 39 -9.22 -10.68 -12.16
N LEU A 40 -8.18 -9.85 -12.00
CA LEU A 40 -7.27 -9.48 -13.09
C LEU A 40 -6.35 -10.63 -13.49
N GLN A 41 -6.01 -11.53 -12.56
CA GLN A 41 -5.23 -12.73 -12.86
C GLN A 41 -5.99 -13.66 -13.82
N HIS A 42 -7.30 -13.86 -13.60
CA HIS A 42 -8.15 -14.65 -14.51
C HIS A 42 -8.18 -14.07 -15.94
N ILE A 43 -8.21 -12.74 -16.07
CA ILE A 43 -8.19 -12.05 -17.37
C ILE A 43 -6.84 -12.25 -18.06
N ARG A 44 -5.73 -12.11 -17.32
CA ARG A 44 -4.37 -12.35 -17.86
C ARG A 44 -4.23 -13.80 -18.35
N GLN A 45 -4.66 -14.79 -17.57
CA GLN A 45 -4.60 -16.20 -17.98
C GLN A 45 -5.40 -16.50 -19.25
N LYS A 46 -6.56 -15.86 -19.44
CA LYS A 46 -7.35 -15.99 -20.68
C LYS A 46 -6.64 -15.40 -21.90
N ASN A 47 -5.95 -14.27 -21.73
CA ASN A 47 -5.31 -13.56 -22.83
C ASN A 47 -3.94 -14.15 -23.25
N THR A 48 -3.26 -14.89 -22.37
CA THR A 48 -1.97 -15.54 -22.68
C THR A 48 -2.12 -16.85 -23.49
N LYS A 49 -3.35 -17.32 -23.75
CA LYS A 49 -3.61 -18.53 -24.55
C LYS A 49 -3.76 -18.28 -26.06
N LEU A 50 -3.19 -17.18 -26.58
CA LEU A 50 -3.10 -16.89 -28.01
C LEU A 50 -1.70 -17.24 -28.52
#